data_AF-A0A937SU51-F1
#
_entry.id   AF-A0A937SU51-F1
#
_cell.length_a   1.000
_cell.length_b   1.000
_cell.length_c   1.000
_cell.angle_alpha   90.00
_cell.angle_beta   90.00
_cell.angle_gamma   90.00
#
_symmetry.space_group_name_H-M   'P 1'
#
loop_
_entity.id
_entity.type
_entity.pdbx_description
1 polymer ?
#
loop_
_entity_poly.entity_id
_entity_poly.type
_entity_poly.pdbx_seq_one_letter_code
_entity_poly.pdbx_strand_id
1 'polypeptide(L)'
;MQFGQQAVASVAVPIRTLQDWLKVRSRLGHVAVIRRIDLVVLSRDEARVNLHYIGDPDQLALALEQSDLVLSYEGDDWVLSPADKNRGG
;
A
#
# COMPACT_ATOMS: atom_id res chain seq x y z
N MET A 1 -11.70 -7.56 25.55
CA MET A 1 -10.57 -7.19 24.66
C MET A 1 -11.18 -6.71 23.35
N GLN A 2 -11.06 -5.43 23.02
CA GLN A 2 -11.51 -4.92 21.73
C GLN A 2 -10.38 -5.20 20.73
N PHE A 3 -10.46 -6.35 20.04
CA PHE A 3 -9.57 -6.59 18.90
C PHE A 3 -9.85 -5.47 17.88
N GLY A 4 -8.80 -4.75 17.45
CA GLY A 4 -8.95 -3.66 16.49
C GLY A 4 -9.68 -4.16 15.24
N GLN A 5 -10.61 -3.35 14.72
CA GLN A 5 -11.41 -3.72 13.55
C GLN A 5 -10.48 -4.10 12.40
N GLN A 6 -10.68 -5.29 11.83
CA GLN A 6 -9.98 -5.69 10.61
C GLN A 6 -10.71 -5.10 9.41
N ALA A 7 -9.96 -4.46 8.53
CA ALA A 7 -10.45 -3.86 7.30
C ALA A 7 -9.60 -4.29 6.11
N VAL A 8 -10.15 -4.10 4.90
CA VAL A 8 -9.49 -4.39 3.64
C VAL A 8 -9.46 -3.13 2.78
N ALA A 9 -8.29 -2.77 2.27
CA ALA A 9 -8.10 -1.70 1.30
C ALA A 9 -7.61 -2.29 -0.03
N SER A 10 -8.34 -2.03 -1.12
CA SER A 10 -7.88 -2.31 -2.48
C SER A 10 -7.02 -1.14 -2.94
N VAL A 11 -5.76 -1.39 -3.27
CA VAL A 11 -4.81 -0.36 -3.68
C VAL A 11 -4.10 -0.73 -4.99
N ALA A 12 -3.96 0.26 -5.87
CA ALA A 12 -3.17 0.19 -7.08
C ALA A 12 -1.74 0.67 -6.79
N VAL A 13 -0.76 -0.01 -7.38
CA VAL A 13 0.67 0.32 -7.29
C VAL A 13 1.19 0.48 -8.71
N PRO A 14 1.34 1.73 -9.21
CA PRO A 14 1.98 1.98 -10.49
C PRO A 14 3.43 1.51 -10.47
N ILE A 15 3.81 0.67 -11.42
CA ILE A 15 5.15 0.08 -11.53
C ILE A 15 5.69 0.27 -12.95
N ARG A 16 7.02 0.36 -13.11
CA ARG A 16 7.66 0.36 -14.44
C ARG A 16 8.35 -0.97 -14.73
N THR A 17 8.68 -1.68 -13.66
CA THR A 17 9.36 -2.98 -13.67
C THR A 17 8.83 -3.85 -12.55
N LEU A 18 9.03 -5.17 -12.67
CA LEU A 18 8.77 -6.10 -11.57
C LEU A 18 9.58 -5.77 -10.31
N GLN A 19 10.78 -5.20 -10.46
CA GLN A 19 11.62 -4.81 -9.34
C GLN A 19 10.99 -3.67 -8.52
N ASP A 20 10.24 -2.77 -9.14
CA ASP A 20 9.51 -1.72 -8.43
C ASP A 20 8.44 -2.33 -7.52
N TRP A 21 7.69 -3.31 -8.03
CA TRP A 21 6.73 -4.07 -7.22
C TRP A 21 7.41 -4.76 -6.03
N LEU A 22 8.53 -5.45 -6.24
CA LEU A 22 9.24 -6.14 -5.16
C LEU A 22 9.71 -5.19 -4.06
N LYS A 23 10.14 -3.96 -4.41
CA LYS A 23 10.50 -2.93 -3.43
C LYS A 23 9.28 -2.50 -2.60
N VAL A 24 8.14 -2.21 -3.25
CA VAL A 24 6.90 -1.84 -2.55
C VAL A 24 6.40 -2.97 -1.66
N ARG A 25 6.37 -4.21 -2.18
CA ARG A 25 5.99 -5.40 -1.42
C ARG A 25 6.86 -5.61 -0.18
N SER A 26 8.17 -5.38 -0.31
CA SER A 26 9.10 -5.45 0.82
C SER A 26 8.77 -4.40 1.89
N ARG A 27 8.56 -3.13 1.49
CA ARG A 27 8.14 -2.05 2.40
C ARG A 27 6.81 -2.35 3.08
N LEU A 28 5.81 -2.82 2.35
CA LEU A 28 4.52 -3.25 2.90
C LEU A 28 4.66 -4.36 3.95
N GLY A 29 5.64 -5.26 3.79
CA GLY A 29 5.93 -6.30 4.77
C GLY A 29 6.46 -5.79 6.11
N HIS A 30 6.95 -4.55 6.18
CA HIS A 30 7.41 -3.90 7.42
C HIS A 30 6.31 -3.08 8.12
N VAL A 31 5.13 -2.92 7.50
CA VAL A 31 4.04 -2.11 8.05
C VAL A 31 3.31 -2.92 9.13
N ALA A 32 3.48 -2.54 10.39
CA ALA A 32 3.03 -3.35 11.55
C ALA A 32 1.53 -3.64 11.60
N VAL A 33 0.69 -2.75 11.06
CA VAL A 33 -0.77 -2.90 11.05
C VAL A 33 -1.27 -3.83 9.94
N ILE A 34 -0.45 -4.12 8.93
CA ILE A 34 -0.80 -5.03 7.82
C ILE A 34 -0.65 -6.47 8.28
N ARG A 35 -1.72 -7.25 8.11
CA ARG A 35 -1.77 -8.68 8.45
C ARG A 35 -1.57 -9.58 7.26
N ARG A 36 -2.00 -9.12 6.08
CA ARG A 36 -1.93 -9.89 4.84
C ARG A 36 -1.95 -8.95 3.64
N ILE A 37 -1.21 -9.34 2.61
CA ILE A 37 -1.16 -8.66 1.32
C ILE A 37 -1.55 -9.71 0.28
N ASP A 38 -2.69 -9.52 -0.36
CA ASP A 38 -3.12 -10.37 -1.47
C ASP A 38 -2.84 -9.66 -2.79
N LEU A 39 -1.96 -10.24 -3.61
CA LEU A 39 -1.73 -9.76 -4.97
C LEU A 39 -2.86 -10.25 -5.86
N VAL A 40 -3.70 -9.31 -6.33
CA VAL A 40 -4.89 -9.59 -7.15
C VAL A 40 -4.52 -9.56 -8.63
N VAL A 41 -3.77 -8.54 -9.04
CA VAL A 41 -3.31 -8.36 -10.43
C VAL A 41 -1.85 -7.93 -10.42
N LEU A 42 -1.07 -8.46 -11.36
CA LEU A 42 0.25 -7.96 -11.68
C LEU A 42 0.38 -7.86 -13.20
N SER A 43 0.55 -6.64 -13.69
CA SER A 43 0.73 -6.31 -15.10
C SER A 43 2.08 -5.62 -15.32
N ARG A 44 2.34 -5.14 -16.55
CA ARG A 44 3.58 -4.43 -16.87
C ARG A 44 3.68 -3.06 -16.19
N ASP A 45 2.53 -2.41 -16.00
CA ASP A 45 2.47 -0.99 -15.60
C ASP A 45 1.82 -0.80 -14.22
N GLU A 46 1.18 -1.84 -13.66
CA GLU A 46 0.46 -1.77 -12.40
C GLU A 46 0.41 -3.13 -11.67
N ALA A 47 0.50 -3.09 -10.33
CA ALA A 47 0.06 -4.17 -9.45
C ALA A 47 -1.16 -3.73 -8.63
N ARG A 48 -2.17 -4.59 -8.47
CA ARG A 48 -3.30 -4.37 -7.56
C ARG A 48 -3.25 -5.33 -6.40
N VAL A 49 -3.34 -4.81 -5.18
CA VAL A 49 -3.32 -5.61 -3.97
C VAL A 49 -4.45 -5.27 -3.02
N ASN A 50 -4.91 -6.28 -2.28
CA ASN A 50 -5.77 -6.09 -1.13
C ASN A 50 -4.91 -6.13 0.14
N LEU A 51 -4.88 -5.02 0.86
CA LEU A 51 -4.23 -4.89 2.16
C LEU A 51 -5.24 -5.23 3.24
N HIS A 52 -5.01 -6.30 3.98
CA HIS A 52 -5.76 -6.60 5.19
C HIS A 52 -5.02 -5.97 6.37
N TYR A 53 -5.66 -5.05 7.08
CA TYR A 53 -5.02 -4.28 8.15
C TYR A 53 -5.93 -4.17 9.38
N ILE A 54 -5.34 -3.76 10.50
CA ILE A 54 -6.04 -3.47 11.76
C ILE A 54 -6.11 -1.96 11.95
N GLY A 55 -7.28 -1.47 12.35
CA GLY A 55 -7.50 -0.05 12.64
C GLY A 55 -8.37 0.62 11.58
N ASP A 56 -8.30 1.94 11.53
CA ASP A 56 -9.00 2.78 10.55
C ASP A 56 -8.05 3.21 9.41
N PRO A 57 -8.59 3.77 8.31
CA PRO A 57 -7.79 4.20 7.17
C PRO A 57 -6.69 5.23 7.49
N ASP A 58 -6.90 6.11 8.47
CA ASP A 58 -5.91 7.12 8.86
C ASP A 58 -4.71 6.46 9.56
N GLN A 59 -4.97 5.46 10.41
CA GLN A 59 -3.91 4.64 11.02
C GLN A 59 -3.12 3.86 9.97
N LEU A 60 -3.79 3.32 8.94
CA LEU A 60 -3.12 2.66 7.81
C LEU A 60 -2.21 3.65 7.07
N ALA A 61 -2.73 4.82 6.70
CA ALA A 61 -1.96 5.84 5.98
C ALA A 61 -0.71 6.25 6.77
N LEU A 62 -0.85 6.54 8.06
CA LEU A 62 0.27 6.92 8.93
C LEU A 62 1.32 5.80 9.05
N ALA A 63 0.90 4.54 9.10
CA ALA A 63 1.82 3.40 9.17
C ALA A 63 2.55 3.14 7.83
N LEU A 64 1.88 3.39 6.71
CA LEU A 64 2.49 3.36 5.38
C LEU A 64 3.55 4.45 5.23
N GLU A 65 3.26 5.68 5.68
CA GLU A 65 4.21 6.80 5.62
C GLU A 65 5.50 6.52 6.39
N GLN A 66 5.39 5.90 7.57
CA GLN A 66 6.53 5.44 8.36
C GLN A 66 7.40 4.39 7.64
N SER A 67 6.87 3.75 6.59
CA SER A 67 7.55 2.75 5.77
C SER A 67 7.90 3.30 4.38
N ASP A 68 8.01 4.62 4.23
CA ASP A 68 8.31 5.33 2.98
C ASP A 68 7.30 5.02 1.86
N LEU A 69 6.03 4.81 2.21
CA LEU A 69 4.93 4.61 1.29
C LEU A 69 3.84 5.65 1.53
N VAL A 70 3.32 6.25 0.46
CA VAL A 70 2.24 7.23 0.52
C VAL A 70 1.02 6.65 -0.16
N LEU A 71 -0.12 6.77 0.52
CA LEU A 71 -1.42 6.40 0.00
C LEU A 71 -2.15 7.67 -0.46
N SER A 72 -2.41 7.79 -1.76
CA SER A 72 -3.19 8.87 -2.37
C SER A 72 -4.52 8.33 -2.89
N TYR A 73 -5.55 9.17 -2.91
CA TYR A 73 -6.81 8.85 -3.59
C TYR A 73 -6.80 9.58 -4.95
N GLU A 74 -6.70 8.83 -6.04
CA GLU A 74 -6.56 9.37 -7.39
C GLU A 74 -7.71 8.88 -8.27
N GLY A 75 -8.59 9.80 -8.67
CA GLY A 75 -9.82 9.45 -9.36
C GLY A 75 -10.76 8.67 -8.45
N ASP A 76 -10.87 7.36 -8.69
CA ASP A 76 -11.70 6.42 -7.94
C ASP A 76 -10.88 5.29 -7.28
N ASP A 77 -9.55 5.34 -7.38
CA ASP A 77 -8.66 4.30 -6.87
C ASP A 77 -7.73 4.85 -5.78
N TRP A 78 -7.48 4.03 -4.76
CA TRP A 78 -6.38 4.25 -3.84
C TRP A 78 -5.08 3.87 -4.53
N VAL A 79 -4.14 4.81 -4.62
CA VAL A 79 -2.84 4.64 -5.24
C VAL A 79 -1.76 4.65 -4.17
N LEU A 80 -0.91 3.63 -4.19
CA LEU A 80 0.22 3.50 -3.29
C LEU A 80 1.52 3.76 -4.06
N SER A 81 2.35 4.67 -3.54
CA SER A 81 3.61 5.03 -4.18
C SER A 81 4.75 5.21 -3.15
N PRO A 82 6.02 5.02 -3.56
CA PRO A 82 7.16 5.39 -2.72
C PRO A 82 7.15 6.89 -2.39
N ALA A 83 7.38 7.26 -1.12
CA ALA A 83 7.46 8.65 -0.69
C ALA A 83 8.54 9.46 -1.45
N ASP A 84 9.63 8.80 -1.85
CA ASP A 84 10.74 9.37 -2.62
C ASP A 84 10.31 9.91 -3.99
N LYS A 85 9.24 9.33 -4.58
CA LYS A 85 8.72 9.72 -5.89
C LYS A 85 8.01 11.08 -5.86
N ASN A 86 7.52 11.51 -4.71
CA ASN A 86 6.72 12.73 -4.57
C ASN A 86 7.55 14.01 -4.31
N ARG A 87 8.89 13.90 -4.16
CA ARG A 87 9.81 15.04 -3.92
C ARG A 87 10.47 15.61 -5.19
N GLY A 88 10.13 15.09 -6.38
CA GLY A 88 10.79 15.46 -7.64
C GLY A 88 9.85 16.04 -8.70
N GLY A 89 8.87 16.85 -8.29
CA GLY A 89 7.99 17.62 -9.18
C GLY A 89 8.40 19.08 -9.26
#